data_AF-A0A6J5DKM0-F1
#
_entry.id   AF-A0A6J5DKM0-F1
#
_cell.length_a   1.000
_cell.length_b   1.000
_cell.length_c   1.000
_cell.angle_alpha   90.00
_cell.angle_beta   90.00
_cell.angle_gamma   90.00
#
_symmetry.space_group_name_H-M   'P 1'
#
loop_
_entity.id
_entity.type
_entity.pdbx_description
1 polymer ?
#
loop_
_entity_poly.entity_id
_entity_poly.type
_entity_poly.pdbx_seq_one_letter_code
_entity_poly.pdbx_strand_id
1 'polypeptide(L)'
;MGVLVGLAVRVDSDARHPLRDAAIENYVASGTLARLRKDYARSGPPEGTDYFLKVQDYDAQDWRAHVVTHPVMKLGDVAVVPVTFGSTDKVHVLVFMRLFGGTWKITKVSDTQDYR
;
A
#
# COMPACT_ATOMS: atom_id res chain seq x y z
N MET A 1 -9.33 0.97 9.84
CA MET A 1 -8.41 1.50 8.80
C MET A 1 -7.07 0.75 8.71
N GLY A 2 -6.61 0.03 9.76
CA GLY A 2 -5.40 -0.81 9.70
C GLY A 2 -5.51 -2.17 8.97
N VAL A 3 -6.65 -2.46 8.33
CA VAL A 3 -6.95 -3.80 7.78
C VAL A 3 -6.23 -4.06 6.45
N LEU A 4 -6.02 -3.03 5.63
CA LEU A 4 -5.43 -3.16 4.30
C LEU A 4 -3.90 -3.25 4.34
N VAL A 5 -3.30 -2.44 5.21
CA VAL A 5 -1.88 -2.50 5.49
C VAL A 5 -1.54 -3.83 6.16
N GLY A 6 -2.37 -4.25 7.12
CA GLY A 6 -2.30 -5.60 7.68
C GLY A 6 -2.50 -6.70 6.64
N LEU A 7 -3.35 -6.51 5.62
CA LEU A 7 -3.55 -7.47 4.52
C LEU A 7 -2.33 -7.54 3.61
N ALA A 8 -1.72 -6.41 3.23
CA ALA A 8 -0.52 -6.40 2.39
C ALA A 8 0.63 -7.14 3.08
N VAL A 9 0.91 -6.80 4.34
CA VAL A 9 1.97 -7.45 5.13
C VAL A 9 1.60 -8.89 5.51
N ARG A 10 0.31 -9.26 5.57
CA ARG A 10 -0.11 -10.65 5.82
C ARG A 10 -0.01 -11.53 4.57
N VAL A 11 -0.54 -11.07 3.45
CA VAL A 11 -0.62 -11.85 2.21
C VAL A 11 0.77 -12.06 1.61
N ASP A 12 1.62 -11.02 1.64
CA ASP A 12 2.98 -11.11 1.12
C ASP A 12 3.86 -12.13 1.87
N SER A 13 3.78 -12.13 3.21
CA SER A 13 4.47 -13.13 4.05
C SER A 13 3.93 -14.57 3.93
N ASP A 14 2.75 -14.79 3.34
CA ASP A 14 2.23 -16.12 3.01
C ASP A 14 2.72 -16.62 1.64
N ALA A 15 3.82 -16.02 1.13
CA ALA A 15 4.45 -16.29 -0.17
C ALA A 15 3.52 -16.06 -1.38
N ARG A 16 2.44 -15.30 -1.20
CA ARG A 16 1.53 -14.88 -2.26
C ARG A 16 1.57 -13.37 -2.40
N HIS A 17 1.99 -12.89 -3.56
CA HIS A 17 1.99 -11.46 -3.82
C HIS A 17 0.55 -10.89 -3.70
N PRO A 18 0.31 -9.79 -2.95
CA PRO A 18 -1.03 -9.24 -2.75
C PRO A 18 -1.83 -8.97 -4.02
N LEU A 19 -1.17 -8.64 -5.14
CA LEU A 19 -1.83 -8.39 -6.43
C LEU A 19 -2.52 -9.61 -7.05
N ARG A 20 -2.18 -10.82 -6.58
CA ARG A 20 -2.77 -12.10 -7.01
C ARG A 20 -3.93 -12.55 -6.13
N ASP A 21 -4.13 -11.91 -4.98
CA ASP A 21 -5.25 -12.23 -4.09
C ASP A 21 -6.50 -11.45 -4.54
N ALA A 22 -7.61 -12.14 -4.79
CA ALA A 22 -8.87 -11.51 -5.14
C ALA A 22 -9.38 -10.55 -4.05
N ALA A 23 -9.03 -10.79 -2.78
CA ALA A 23 -9.40 -9.93 -1.67
C ALA A 23 -8.85 -8.51 -1.81
N ILE A 24 -7.78 -8.28 -2.58
CA ILE A 24 -7.20 -6.95 -2.80
C ILE A 24 -8.19 -5.99 -3.49
N GLU A 25 -9.20 -6.49 -4.19
CA GLU A 25 -10.25 -5.69 -4.83
C GLU A 25 -11.20 -5.05 -3.80
N ASN A 26 -11.24 -5.56 -2.57
CA ASN A 26 -11.96 -4.93 -1.46
C ASN A 26 -11.28 -3.64 -0.98
N TYR A 27 -10.06 -3.38 -1.41
CA TYR A 27 -9.15 -2.49 -0.75
C TYR A 27 -8.53 -1.47 -1.72
N VAL A 28 -8.20 -1.90 -2.93
CA VAL A 28 -7.59 -1.08 -3.97
C VAL A 28 -8.60 -0.85 -5.09
N ALA A 29 -8.60 0.35 -5.67
CA ALA A 29 -9.49 0.68 -6.78
C ALA A 29 -9.15 -0.19 -8.00
N SER A 30 -10.19 -0.64 -8.72
CA SER A 30 -10.04 -1.54 -9.86
C SER A 30 -9.13 -0.98 -10.95
N GLY A 31 -9.23 0.32 -11.25
CA GLY A 31 -8.35 0.99 -12.22
C GLY A 31 -6.88 0.98 -11.79
N THR A 32 -6.60 1.16 -10.50
CA THR A 32 -5.24 1.07 -9.94
C THR A 32 -4.72 -0.36 -10.02
N LEU A 33 -5.53 -1.37 -9.65
CA LEU A 33 -5.15 -2.77 -9.76
C LEU A 33 -4.87 -3.21 -11.19
N ALA A 34 -5.71 -2.81 -12.14
CA ALA A 34 -5.51 -3.13 -13.55
C ALA A 34 -4.17 -2.59 -14.06
N ARG A 35 -3.81 -1.36 -13.67
CA ARG A 35 -2.54 -0.75 -14.02
C ARG A 35 -1.35 -1.45 -13.35
N LEU A 36 -1.43 -1.72 -12.05
CA LEU A 36 -0.38 -2.44 -11.32
C LEU A 36 -0.15 -3.85 -11.88
N ARG A 37 -1.21 -4.62 -12.11
CA ARG A 37 -1.11 -5.97 -12.71
C ARG A 37 -0.42 -5.90 -14.08
N LYS A 38 -0.71 -4.88 -14.89
CA LYS A 38 -0.06 -4.65 -16.19
C LYS A 38 1.42 -4.29 -16.05
N ASP A 39 1.76 -3.38 -15.14
CA ASP A 39 3.13 -2.91 -14.93
C ASP A 39 4.02 -4.06 -14.43
N TYR A 40 3.54 -4.82 -13.44
CA TYR A 40 4.23 -6.00 -12.91
C TYR A 40 4.45 -7.08 -13.98
N ALA A 41 3.48 -7.30 -14.87
CA ALA A 41 3.61 -8.28 -15.94
C ALA A 41 4.61 -7.86 -17.04
N ARG A 42 4.81 -6.55 -17.25
CA ARG A 42 5.65 -6.03 -18.34
C ARG A 42 7.09 -5.76 -17.92
N SER A 43 7.29 -5.12 -16.77
CA SER A 43 8.56 -4.54 -16.36
C SER A 43 8.91 -4.80 -14.89
N GLY A 44 8.08 -5.58 -14.19
CA GLY A 44 8.19 -5.75 -12.74
C GLY A 44 7.60 -4.57 -11.96
N PRO A 45 7.90 -4.48 -10.65
CA PRO A 45 7.35 -3.45 -9.79
C PRO A 45 7.70 -2.03 -10.27
N PRO A 46 6.74 -1.08 -10.26
CA PRO A 46 7.06 0.32 -10.48
C PRO A 46 8.17 0.77 -9.51
N GLU A 47 9.17 1.50 -10.01
CA GLU A 47 10.32 2.00 -9.22
C GLU A 47 11.19 0.87 -8.61
N GLY A 48 11.04 -0.39 -9.05
CA GLY A 48 11.86 -1.52 -8.61
C GLY A 48 11.66 -1.94 -7.15
N THR A 49 10.56 -1.51 -6.52
CA THR A 49 10.20 -1.86 -5.12
C THR A 49 8.73 -2.26 -5.04
N ASP A 50 8.31 -2.96 -3.97
CA ASP A 50 6.89 -3.29 -3.80
C ASP A 50 6.05 -2.00 -3.81
N TYR A 51 4.93 -2.01 -4.55
CA TYR A 51 4.17 -0.78 -4.80
C TYR A 51 3.46 -0.25 -3.53
N PHE A 52 3.05 -1.14 -2.63
CA PHE A 52 2.30 -0.78 -1.44
C PHE A 52 3.21 -0.50 -0.24
N LEU A 53 4.34 -1.21 -0.16
CA LEU A 53 5.29 -1.14 0.95
C LEU A 53 6.47 -0.21 0.65
N LYS A 54 6.76 0.06 -0.64
CA LYS A 54 7.84 0.92 -1.13
C LYS A 54 9.24 0.49 -0.68
N VAL A 55 9.41 -0.80 -0.42
CA VAL A 55 10.69 -1.44 -0.06
C VAL A 55 10.87 -2.75 -0.83
N GLN A 56 12.12 -3.24 -0.89
CA GLN A 56 12.43 -4.58 -1.45
C GLN A 56 12.38 -5.67 -0.38
N ASP A 57 12.97 -5.40 0.80
CA ASP A 57 13.03 -6.33 1.93
C ASP A 57 12.55 -5.64 3.22
N TYR A 58 11.84 -6.40 4.07
CA TYR A 58 11.38 -5.95 5.38
C TYR A 58 11.19 -7.13 6.34
N ASP A 59 11.23 -6.86 7.65
CA ASP A 59 10.86 -7.85 8.66
C ASP A 59 9.32 -7.90 8.78
N ALA A 60 8.73 -8.95 8.23
CA ALA A 60 7.29 -9.13 8.22
C ALA A 60 6.67 -9.26 9.62
N GLN A 61 7.39 -9.79 10.60
CA GLN A 61 6.89 -9.91 11.97
C GLN A 61 6.88 -8.55 12.66
N ASP A 62 7.98 -7.80 12.54
CA ASP A 62 8.08 -6.44 13.07
C ASP A 62 7.01 -5.52 12.45
N TRP A 63 6.90 -5.53 11.13
CA TRP A 63 5.98 -4.66 10.42
C TRP A 63 4.52 -4.99 10.69
N ARG A 64 4.15 -6.27 10.87
CA ARG A 64 2.79 -6.66 11.27
C ARG A 64 2.41 -6.10 12.65
N ALA A 65 3.37 -5.98 13.57
CA ALA A 65 3.13 -5.48 14.92
C ALA A 65 3.23 -3.94 15.01
N HIS A 66 3.98 -3.31 14.10
CA HIS A 66 4.33 -1.89 14.16
C HIS A 66 3.84 -1.11 12.93
N VAL A 67 2.53 -1.12 12.71
CA VAL A 67 1.87 -0.22 11.74
C VAL A 67 1.22 0.93 12.49
N VAL A 68 1.63 2.15 12.19
CA VAL A 68 1.05 3.38 12.76
C VAL A 68 0.43 4.23 11.66
N THR A 69 -0.85 4.53 11.78
CA THR A 69 -1.52 5.52 10.93
C THR A 69 -1.51 6.89 11.60
N HIS A 70 -1.16 7.93 10.85
CA HIS A 70 -1.16 9.31 11.32
C HIS A 70 -2.48 10.03 10.98
N PRO A 71 -2.72 11.25 11.51
CA PRO A 71 -3.90 12.03 11.16
C PRO A 71 -4.11 12.14 9.65
N VAL A 72 -5.34 11.87 9.22
CA VAL A 72 -5.72 11.87 7.80
C VAL A 72 -5.88 13.29 7.31
N MET A 73 -5.25 13.61 6.18
CA MET A 73 -5.47 14.86 5.47
C MET A 73 -6.51 14.65 4.37
N LYS A 74 -7.52 15.51 4.28
CA LYS A 74 -8.45 15.51 3.14
C LYS A 74 -8.08 16.61 2.16
N LEU A 75 -7.99 16.24 0.89
CA LEU A 75 -7.79 17.13 -0.25
C LEU A 75 -8.97 16.93 -1.21
N GLY A 76 -10.03 17.70 -1.01
CA GLY A 76 -11.29 17.49 -1.70
C GLY A 76 -11.89 16.10 -1.39
N ASP A 77 -12.09 15.30 -2.43
CA ASP A 77 -12.62 13.93 -2.34
C ASP A 77 -11.55 12.86 -2.07
N VAL A 78 -10.29 13.27 -1.93
CA VAL A 78 -9.16 12.39 -1.64
C VAL A 78 -8.81 12.44 -0.15
N ALA A 79 -8.71 11.27 0.47
CA ALA A 79 -8.09 11.12 1.78
C ALA A 79 -6.62 10.69 1.60
N VAL A 80 -5.70 11.41 2.21
CA VAL A 80 -4.28 11.07 2.29
C VAL A 80 -4.00 10.58 3.71
N VAL A 81 -3.61 9.32 3.83
CA VAL A 81 -3.34 8.65 5.10
C VAL A 81 -1.83 8.39 5.16
N PRO A 82 -1.07 9.14 5.98
CA PRO A 82 0.32 8.82 6.22
C PRO A 82 0.40 7.56 7.09
N VAL A 83 1.25 6.61 6.69
CA VAL A 83 1.46 5.33 7.38
C VAL A 83 2.94 5.17 7.65
N THR A 84 3.26 4.73 8.87
CA THR A 84 4.59 4.31 9.28
C THR A 84 4.61 2.82 9.55
N PHE A 85 5.64 2.16 9.03
CA PHE A 85 5.93 0.76 9.25
C PHE A 85 7.22 0.58 10.05
N GLY A 86 7.25 -0.46 10.88
CA GLY A 86 8.44 -0.91 11.57
C GLY A 86 8.71 -0.19 12.90
N SER A 87 9.45 -0.86 13.78
CA SER A 87 9.81 -0.32 15.10
C SER A 87 11.10 0.50 15.07
N THR A 88 12.10 0.07 14.29
CA THR A 88 13.47 0.62 14.29
C THR A 88 13.77 1.35 12.99
N ASP A 89 13.88 0.65 11.87
CA ASP A 89 14.12 1.24 10.54
C ASP A 89 12.80 1.59 9.88
N LYS A 90 12.23 2.72 10.33
CA LYS A 90 10.88 3.12 9.96
C LYS A 90 10.75 3.50 8.49
N VAL A 91 9.72 2.96 7.85
CA VAL A 91 9.33 3.33 6.49
C VAL A 91 8.05 4.14 6.52
N HIS A 92 8.04 5.22 5.75
CA HIS A 92 6.92 6.15 5.68
C HIS A 92 6.33 6.16 4.26
N VAL A 93 5.02 5.97 4.17
CA VAL A 93 4.28 6.05 2.91
C VAL A 93 3.05 6.94 3.05
N LEU A 94 2.64 7.51 1.93
CA LEU A 94 1.40 8.26 1.78
C LEU A 94 0.41 7.41 0.99
N VAL A 95 -0.68 7.02 1.64
CA VAL A 95 -1.76 6.25 1.02
C VAL A 95 -2.88 7.20 0.60
N PHE A 96 -3.15 7.27 -0.70
CA PHE A 96 -4.21 8.09 -1.28
C PHE A 96 -5.43 7.21 -1.49
N MET A 97 -6.56 7.65 -0.94
CA MET A 97 -7.83 6.93 -0.98
C MET A 97 -8.96 7.80 -1.53
N ARG A 98 -9.90 7.17 -2.24
CA ARG A 98 -11.16 7.78 -2.69
C ARG A 98 -12.34 6.90 -2.30
N LEU A 99 -13.51 7.51 -2.16
CA LEU A 99 -14.75 6.79 -1.86
C LEU A 99 -15.39 6.28 -3.17
N PHE A 100 -15.54 4.97 -3.31
CA PHE A 100 -16.25 4.32 -4.42
C PHE A 100 -17.39 3.48 -3.86
N GLY A 101 -18.63 3.78 -4.25
CA GLY A 101 -19.80 3.02 -3.79
C GLY A 101 -19.89 2.93 -2.25
N GLY A 102 -19.56 4.00 -1.55
CA GLY A 102 -19.55 4.04 -0.07
C GLY A 102 -18.35 3.38 0.61
N THR A 103 -17.37 2.85 -0.16
CA THR A 103 -16.18 2.20 0.37
C THR A 103 -14.92 2.98 0.01
N TRP A 104 -14.04 3.25 0.99
CA TRP A 104 -12.74 3.85 0.73
C TRP A 104 -11.82 2.84 0.04
N LYS A 105 -11.27 3.21 -1.11
CA LYS A 105 -10.32 2.38 -1.87
C LYS A 105 -9.02 3.14 -2.09
N ILE A 106 -7.90 2.44 -2.00
CA ILE A 106 -6.59 2.97 -2.37
C ILE A 106 -6.56 3.22 -3.87
N THR A 107 -6.14 4.43 -4.24
CA THR A 107 -5.94 4.82 -5.64
C THR A 107 -4.46 5.04 -5.97
N LYS A 108 -3.63 5.33 -4.97
CA LYS A 108 -2.18 5.52 -5.10
C LYS A 108 -1.47 5.30 -3.76
N VAL A 109 -0.25 4.80 -3.80
CA VAL A 109 0.69 4.83 -2.68
C VAL A 109 1.98 5.53 -3.15
N SER A 110 2.53 6.40 -2.32
CA SER A 110 3.77 7.14 -2.59
C SER A 110 4.72 6.97 -1.42
N ASP A 111 6.02 6.86 -1.68
CA ASP A 111 7.04 7.05 -0.65
C ASP A 111 7.22 8.53 -0.32
N THR A 112 8.13 8.80 0.62
CA THR A 112 8.54 10.13 1.06
C THR A 112 10.00 10.43 0.70
N GLN A 113 10.57 9.76 -0.31
CA GLN A 113 11.93 10.03 -0.74
C GLN A 113 12.02 11.37 -1.47
N ASP A 114 13.23 11.92 -1.52
CA ASP A 114 13.51 13.11 -2.31
C ASP A 114 13.31 12.84 -3.81
N TYR A 115 13.03 13.91 -4.56
CA TYR A 115 12.88 13.84 -6.01
C TYR A 115 14.13 13.27 -6.69
N ARG A 116 13.93 12.36 -7.66
CA ARG A 116 14.97 11.77 -8.51
C ARG A 116 14.71 12.07 -9.98
#